data_AF-A0A5D0UNA2-F1
#
_entry.id   AF-A0A5D0UNA2-F1
#
_cell.length_a   1.000
_cell.length_b   1.000
_cell.length_c   1.000
_cell.angle_alpha   90.00
_cell.angle_beta   90.00
_cell.angle_gamma   90.00
#
_symmetry.space_group_name_H-M   'P 1'
#
loop_
_entity.id
_entity.type
_entity.pdbx_description
1 polymer ?
#
loop_
_entity_poly.entity_id
_entity_poly.type
_entity_poly.pdbx_seq_one_letter_code
_entity_poly.pdbx_strand_id
1 'polypeptide(L)'
;MPGIEPEAPASELNRGIGYRGDQLAGLPAVAAVLEAFPAELIALAGPDETREEYPISRLALTKQVHISTASGLRWGLGFGDEVGFLVQPGIGRIPEDLLEKALAEQPGVTSAIHYDRESFEVETSELLRADEMMARWMAAILAAHRAYARHLGRELPY
;
A
#
# COMPACT_ATOMS: atom_id res chain seq x y z
N MET A 1 10.03 16.97 -0.59
CA MET A 1 8.74 17.68 -0.70
C MET A 1 8.84 18.99 0.07
N PRO A 2 8.51 20.16 -0.50
CA PRO A 2 8.58 21.42 0.26
C PRO A 2 7.67 21.39 1.49
N GLY A 3 8.21 21.67 2.68
CA GLY A 3 7.43 21.80 3.92
C GLY A 3 6.98 20.51 4.60
N ILE A 4 7.40 19.33 4.12
CA ILE A 4 7.12 18.03 4.76
C ILE A 4 8.44 17.40 5.16
N GLU A 5 8.63 17.17 6.46
CA GLU A 5 9.80 16.50 6.99
C GLU A 5 9.72 14.99 6.72
N PRO A 6 10.78 14.38 6.17
CA PRO A 6 10.80 12.94 5.95
C PRO A 6 10.97 12.17 7.26
N GLU A 7 10.52 10.92 7.27
CA GLU A 7 10.86 10.01 8.36
C GLU A 7 12.32 9.56 8.28
N ALA A 8 12.94 9.36 9.44
CA ALA A 8 14.23 8.69 9.52
C ALA A 8 14.10 7.28 8.94
N PRO A 9 15.10 6.80 8.17
CA PRO A 9 15.02 5.48 7.57
C PRO A 9 14.89 4.40 8.65
N ALA A 10 13.84 3.58 8.54
CA ALA A 10 13.55 2.53 9.50
C ALA A 10 14.57 1.37 9.48
N SER A 11 15.40 1.26 8.43
CA SER A 11 16.44 0.23 8.31
C SER A 11 17.58 0.64 7.37
N GLU A 12 18.72 -0.04 7.46
CA GLU A 12 19.90 0.18 6.60
C GLU A 12 19.66 -0.14 5.10
N LEU A 13 18.58 -0.86 4.79
CA LEU A 13 18.14 -1.14 3.41
C LEU A 13 17.35 0.02 2.80
N ASN A 14 16.77 0.89 3.64
CA ASN A 14 16.10 2.13 3.27
C ASN A 14 17.11 3.29 3.18
N ARG A 15 18.15 3.19 2.34
CA ARG A 15 19.08 4.31 2.08
C ARG A 15 18.41 5.36 1.19
N GLY A 16 17.42 6.05 1.73
CA GLY A 16 16.61 7.02 1.01
C GLY A 16 15.77 7.89 1.95
N ILE A 17 15.07 8.84 1.36
CA ILE A 17 14.14 9.72 2.07
C ILE A 17 12.80 8.99 2.18
N GLY A 18 12.30 8.82 3.40
CA GLY A 18 11.05 8.12 3.70
C GLY A 18 9.87 9.05 4.01
N TYR A 19 8.66 8.62 3.70
CA TYR A 19 7.42 9.32 4.04
C TYR A 19 6.32 8.31 4.42
N ARG A 20 5.49 8.66 5.40
CA ARG A 20 4.24 7.97 5.68
C ARG A 20 3.07 8.56 4.91
N GLY A 21 2.03 7.76 4.74
CA GLY A 21 0.80 8.21 4.08
C GLY A 21 0.15 9.39 4.79
N ASP A 22 0.16 9.42 6.13
CA ASP A 22 -0.47 10.48 6.92
C ASP A 22 0.19 11.85 6.73
N GLN A 23 1.51 11.87 6.48
CA GLN A 23 2.26 13.08 6.14
C GLN A 23 1.86 13.64 4.77
N LEU A 24 1.46 12.78 3.83
CA LEU A 24 1.15 13.12 2.45
C LEU A 24 -0.34 13.22 2.17
N ALA A 25 -1.21 12.84 3.11
CA ALA A 25 -2.66 12.68 2.94
C ALA A 25 -3.38 13.96 2.46
N GLY A 26 -2.87 15.14 2.82
CA GLY A 26 -3.43 16.43 2.40
C GLY A 26 -3.01 16.88 1.00
N LEU A 27 -2.09 16.17 0.34
CA LEU A 27 -1.61 16.53 -0.98
C LEU A 27 -2.56 16.05 -2.08
N PRO A 28 -2.73 16.81 -3.18
CA PRO A 28 -3.78 16.54 -4.16
C PRO A 28 -3.84 15.10 -4.69
N ALA A 29 -2.68 14.48 -4.98
CA ALA A 29 -2.62 13.12 -5.50
C ALA A 29 -3.13 12.08 -4.49
N VAL A 30 -2.73 12.20 -3.22
CA VAL A 30 -3.13 11.26 -2.15
C VAL A 30 -4.58 11.51 -1.74
N ALA A 31 -4.98 12.77 -1.63
CA ALA A 31 -6.35 13.16 -1.31
C ALA A 31 -7.35 12.61 -2.34
N ALA A 32 -7.06 12.72 -3.64
CA ALA A 32 -7.91 12.19 -4.70
C ALA A 32 -8.09 10.67 -4.61
N VAL A 33 -7.04 9.92 -4.26
CA VAL A 33 -7.15 8.48 -4.02
C VAL A 33 -7.97 8.19 -2.78
N LEU A 34 -7.75 8.91 -1.68
CA LEU A 34 -8.52 8.77 -0.43
C LEU A 34 -10.02 9.06 -0.57
N GLU A 35 -10.42 9.88 -1.54
CA GLU A 35 -11.83 10.11 -1.87
C GLU A 35 -12.50 8.88 -2.51
N ALA A 36 -11.73 8.05 -3.23
CA ALA A 36 -12.23 6.81 -3.82
C ALA A 36 -12.24 5.63 -2.84
N PHE A 37 -11.63 5.79 -1.67
CA PHE A 37 -11.64 4.80 -0.60
C PHE A 37 -12.98 4.78 0.14
N PRO A 38 -13.45 3.59 0.55
CA PRO A 38 -14.52 3.51 1.54
C PRO A 38 -14.06 4.17 2.85
N ALA A 39 -15.03 4.58 3.69
CA ALA A 39 -14.70 5.16 4.99
C ALA A 39 -13.85 4.21 5.85
N GLU A 40 -14.14 2.91 5.74
CA GLU A 40 -13.48 1.81 6.42
C GLU A 40 -13.28 0.63 5.48
N LEU A 41 -12.13 -0.05 5.58
CA LEU A 41 -11.89 -1.34 4.93
C LEU A 41 -12.01 -2.45 5.96
N ILE A 42 -12.67 -3.54 5.59
CA ILE A 42 -12.77 -4.73 6.44
C ILE A 42 -11.58 -5.65 6.22
N ALA A 43 -11.04 -6.21 7.31
CA ALA A 43 -10.03 -7.25 7.26
C ALA A 43 -10.56 -8.51 6.54
N LEU A 44 -9.75 -9.05 5.64
CA LEU A 44 -10.06 -10.24 4.84
C LEU A 44 -9.28 -11.48 5.31
N ALA A 45 -8.09 -11.30 5.88
CA ALA A 45 -7.22 -12.36 6.38
C ALA A 45 -7.11 -12.36 7.92
N GLY A 46 -7.13 -13.55 8.51
CA GLY A 46 -6.88 -13.82 9.92
C GLY A 46 -6.52 -15.30 10.13
N PRO A 47 -5.74 -15.65 11.18
CA PRO A 47 -5.32 -17.04 11.45
C PRO A 47 -6.50 -17.98 11.69
N ASP A 48 -7.62 -17.44 12.16
CA ASP A 48 -8.92 -18.08 12.11
C ASP A 48 -9.83 -17.21 11.23
N GLU A 49 -10.48 -17.81 10.23
CA GLU A 49 -11.49 -17.16 9.36
C GLU A 49 -12.75 -16.70 10.13
N THR A 50 -12.69 -16.75 11.47
CA THR A 50 -13.68 -16.32 12.47
C THR A 50 -13.29 -15.03 13.19
N ARG A 51 -12.15 -14.40 12.87
CA ARG A 51 -11.81 -13.09 13.45
C ARG A 51 -12.96 -12.12 13.19
N GLU A 52 -13.45 -11.50 14.26
CA GLU A 52 -14.33 -10.32 14.16
C GLU A 52 -13.70 -9.34 13.17
N GLU A 53 -14.50 -8.85 12.23
CA GLU A 53 -14.06 -7.87 11.25
C GLU A 53 -13.50 -6.67 12.03
N TYR A 54 -12.19 -6.44 11.93
CA TYR A 54 -11.57 -5.24 12.47
C TYR A 54 -11.47 -4.23 11.34
N PRO A 55 -12.46 -3.31 11.21
CA PRO A 55 -12.40 -2.28 10.20
C PRO A 55 -11.20 -1.36 10.48
N ILE A 56 -10.48 -1.00 9.42
CA ILE A 56 -9.49 0.06 9.45
C ILE A 56 -10.04 1.26 8.70
N SER A 57 -10.13 2.41 9.38
CA SER A 57 -10.52 3.65 8.71
C SER A 57 -9.49 4.05 7.66
N ARG A 58 -9.92 4.75 6.60
CA ARG A 58 -8.97 5.27 5.59
C ARG A 58 -7.88 6.18 6.20
N LEU A 59 -8.17 6.87 7.30
CA LEU A 59 -7.17 7.67 8.03
C LEU A 59 -6.19 6.78 8.79
N ALA A 60 -6.66 5.73 9.47
CA ALA A 60 -5.78 4.77 10.14
C ALA A 60 -4.86 4.06 9.14
N LEU A 61 -5.37 3.71 7.95
CA LEU A 61 -4.57 3.15 6.86
C LEU A 61 -3.40 4.06 6.48
N THR A 62 -3.62 5.38 6.34
CA THR A 62 -2.54 6.31 5.96
C THR A 62 -1.37 6.33 6.94
N LYS A 63 -1.62 6.02 8.22
CA LYS A 63 -0.56 5.93 9.25
C LYS A 63 0.27 4.66 9.15
N GLN A 64 -0.26 3.64 8.49
CA GLN A 64 0.34 2.31 8.39
C GLN A 64 1.12 2.11 7.10
N VAL A 65 0.89 2.94 6.07
CA VAL A 65 1.58 2.84 4.78
C VAL A 65 2.75 3.80 4.71
N HIS A 66 3.85 3.34 4.13
CA HIS A 66 5.07 4.14 3.97
C HIS A 66 5.72 3.89 2.62
N ILE A 67 6.48 4.90 2.17
CA ILE A 67 7.30 4.84 0.97
C ILE A 67 8.69 5.41 1.28
N SER A 68 9.70 4.98 0.54
CA SER A 68 11.05 5.50 0.60
C SER A 68 11.62 5.59 -0.82
N THR A 69 12.52 6.54 -1.06
CA THR A 69 13.25 6.60 -2.32
C THR A 69 14.62 7.23 -2.18
N ALA A 70 15.57 6.76 -2.98
CA ALA A 70 16.88 7.40 -3.16
C ALA A 70 16.92 8.28 -4.43
N SER A 71 16.05 8.04 -5.40
CA SER A 71 16.19 8.59 -6.77
C SER A 71 14.90 9.15 -7.37
N GLY A 72 13.74 8.85 -6.81
CA GLY A 72 12.44 9.12 -7.44
C GLY A 72 12.06 8.15 -8.58
N LEU A 73 12.99 7.24 -8.96
CA LEU A 73 12.76 6.19 -9.96
C LEU A 73 12.64 4.80 -9.33
N ARG A 74 13.25 4.61 -8.16
CA ARG A 74 13.21 3.37 -7.39
C ARG A 74 12.67 3.64 -6.00
N TRP A 75 11.69 2.85 -5.61
CA TRP A 75 10.88 3.07 -4.43
C TRP A 75 10.84 1.82 -3.57
N GLY A 76 11.12 1.99 -2.27
CA GLY A 76 10.72 1.03 -1.26
C GLY A 76 9.31 1.38 -0.81
N LEU A 77 8.44 0.38 -0.72
CA LEU A 77 7.07 0.54 -0.24
C LEU A 77 6.86 -0.44 0.90
N GLY A 78 6.03 -0.07 1.86
CA GLY A 78 5.60 -1.03 2.85
C GLY A 78 4.36 -0.61 3.61
N PHE A 79 3.94 -1.51 4.48
CA PHE A 79 2.83 -1.29 5.40
C PHE A 79 3.06 -2.01 6.73
N GLY A 80 2.26 -1.74 7.76
CA GLY A 80 2.25 -2.50 9.01
C GLY A 80 1.28 -3.69 9.00
N ASP A 81 1.45 -4.64 9.92
CA ASP A 81 0.69 -5.88 10.10
C ASP A 81 -0.83 -5.74 9.86
N GLU A 82 -1.45 -4.66 10.34
CA GLU A 82 -2.89 -4.45 10.21
C GLU A 82 -3.35 -4.34 8.75
N VAL A 83 -2.51 -3.79 7.88
CA VAL A 83 -2.76 -3.70 6.44
C VAL A 83 -2.56 -5.07 5.79
N GLY A 84 -1.66 -5.89 6.30
CA GLY A 84 -1.49 -7.28 5.87
C GLY A 84 -2.81 -8.07 5.94
N PHE A 85 -3.62 -7.84 6.98
CA PHE A 85 -4.95 -8.45 7.09
C PHE A 85 -5.95 -7.99 6.03
N LEU A 86 -5.71 -6.88 5.33
CA LEU A 86 -6.56 -6.39 4.23
C LEU A 86 -6.23 -7.05 2.90
N VAL A 87 -4.93 -7.22 2.59
CA VAL A 87 -4.47 -7.48 1.22
C VAL A 87 -3.66 -8.77 1.08
N GLN A 88 -3.23 -9.37 2.19
CA GLN A 88 -2.32 -10.50 2.16
C GLN A 88 -3.00 -11.77 2.66
N PRO A 89 -3.23 -12.78 1.80
CA PRO A 89 -3.50 -14.12 2.26
C PRO A 89 -2.26 -14.65 2.99
N GLY A 90 -2.44 -15.44 4.04
CA GLY A 90 -1.31 -16.18 4.62
C GLY A 90 -0.55 -16.94 3.52
N ILE A 91 0.78 -16.84 3.54
CA ILE A 91 1.69 -17.42 2.53
C ILE A 91 1.22 -18.84 2.15
N GLY A 92 0.96 -19.06 0.86
CA GLY A 92 0.59 -20.36 0.30
C GLY A 92 -0.91 -20.63 0.11
N ARG A 93 -1.81 -19.71 0.49
CA ARG A 93 -3.27 -19.87 0.24
C ARG A 93 -3.76 -19.32 -1.10
N ILE A 94 -3.09 -18.31 -1.66
CA ILE A 94 -3.35 -17.80 -3.01
C ILE A 94 -2.07 -17.92 -3.83
N PRO A 95 -2.10 -18.51 -5.04
CA PRO A 95 -0.91 -18.66 -5.89
C PRO A 95 -0.36 -17.34 -6.44
N GLU A 96 -1.21 -16.32 -6.55
CA GLU A 96 -0.91 -15.01 -7.12
C GLU A 96 -0.74 -13.97 -6.02
N ASP A 97 0.31 -13.16 -6.13
CA ASP A 97 0.48 -11.96 -5.32
C ASP A 97 -0.36 -10.81 -5.87
N LEU A 98 -1.52 -10.58 -5.25
CA LEU A 98 -2.48 -9.58 -5.70
C LEU A 98 -1.95 -8.15 -5.56
N LEU A 99 -1.02 -7.90 -4.64
CA LEU A 99 -0.50 -6.56 -4.39
C LEU A 99 0.66 -6.23 -5.32
N GLU A 100 1.58 -7.17 -5.54
CA GLU A 100 2.62 -7.06 -6.57
C GLU A 100 1.99 -6.86 -7.96
N LYS A 101 0.94 -7.62 -8.28
CA LYS A 101 0.18 -7.45 -9.52
C LYS A 101 -0.48 -6.07 -9.63
N ALA A 102 -1.20 -5.65 -8.58
CA ALA A 102 -1.86 -4.34 -8.57
C ALA A 102 -0.86 -3.18 -8.71
N LEU A 103 0.36 -3.34 -8.21
CA LEU A 103 1.48 -2.40 -8.40
C LEU A 103 1.99 -2.42 -9.84
N ALA A 104 2.24 -3.61 -10.41
CA ALA A 104 2.72 -3.76 -11.78
C ALA A 104 1.73 -3.19 -12.82
N GLU A 105 0.44 -3.17 -12.50
CA GLU A 105 -0.62 -2.57 -13.34
C GLU A 105 -0.71 -1.04 -13.22
N GLN A 106 0.00 -0.40 -12.28
CA GLN A 106 -0.03 1.07 -12.15
C GLN A 106 0.67 1.74 -13.35
N PRO A 107 0.14 2.87 -13.87
CA PRO A 107 0.75 3.58 -14.99
C PRO A 107 2.21 3.93 -14.74
N GLY A 108 3.11 3.61 -15.68
CA GLY A 108 4.53 3.97 -15.58
C GLY A 108 5.35 3.17 -14.55
N VAL A 109 4.78 2.13 -13.93
CA VAL A 109 5.57 1.12 -13.19
C VAL A 109 6.21 0.18 -14.21
N THR A 110 7.53 -0.01 -14.11
CA THR A 110 8.30 -0.90 -15.00
C THR A 110 8.66 -2.22 -14.31
N SER A 111 8.71 -2.23 -12.98
CA SER A 111 8.93 -3.42 -12.18
C SER A 111 8.27 -3.25 -10.80
N ALA A 112 7.71 -4.34 -10.28
CA ALA A 112 7.24 -4.45 -8.91
C ALA A 112 7.70 -5.81 -8.36
N ILE A 113 8.27 -5.82 -7.16
CA ILE A 113 8.83 -7.01 -6.52
C ILE A 113 8.40 -7.03 -5.05
N HIS A 114 7.77 -8.12 -4.63
CA HIS A 114 7.51 -8.42 -3.22
C HIS A 114 8.68 -9.23 -2.64
N TYR A 115 9.49 -8.60 -1.78
CA TYR A 115 10.72 -9.23 -1.30
C TYR A 115 10.69 -9.62 0.19
N ASP A 116 9.77 -9.08 0.98
CA ASP A 116 9.50 -9.48 2.35
C ASP A 116 8.02 -9.22 2.69
N ARG A 117 7.49 -9.84 3.76
CA ARG A 117 6.04 -9.92 4.08
C ARG A 117 5.27 -8.63 3.84
N GLU A 118 5.86 -7.49 4.16
CA GLU A 118 5.18 -6.18 4.14
C GLU A 118 5.97 -5.15 3.34
N SER A 119 6.90 -5.60 2.50
CA SER A 119 7.87 -4.74 1.83
C SER A 119 8.00 -5.08 0.36
N PHE A 120 7.88 -4.03 -0.45
CA PHE A 120 7.87 -4.09 -1.90
C PHE A 120 8.90 -3.12 -2.46
N GLU A 121 9.46 -3.47 -3.61
CA GLU A 121 10.29 -2.59 -4.40
C GLU A 121 9.59 -2.31 -5.72
N VAL A 122 9.56 -1.03 -6.12
CA VAL A 122 8.98 -0.59 -7.38
C VAL A 122 9.97 0.27 -8.15
N GLU A 123 10.07 0.01 -9.45
CA GLU A 123 10.76 0.87 -10.40
C GLU A 123 9.75 1.55 -11.34
N THR A 124 10.02 2.80 -11.69
CA THR A 124 9.16 3.61 -12.54
C THR A 124 9.91 4.13 -13.78
N SER A 125 9.20 4.31 -14.88
CA SER A 125 9.76 4.83 -16.13
C SER A 125 10.06 6.33 -16.10
N GLU A 126 9.52 7.04 -15.10
CA GLU A 126 9.65 8.48 -14.92
C GLU A 126 9.83 8.83 -13.45
N LEU A 127 10.45 9.99 -13.20
CA LEU A 127 10.64 10.52 -11.86
C LEU A 127 9.28 10.85 -11.23
N LEU A 128 8.99 10.26 -10.08
CA LEU A 128 7.79 10.59 -9.31
C LEU A 128 8.12 11.47 -8.12
N ARG A 129 7.15 12.29 -7.73
CA ARG A 129 7.08 12.90 -6.41
C ARG A 129 6.56 11.89 -5.38
N ALA A 130 6.85 12.13 -4.11
CA ALA A 130 6.45 11.22 -3.03
C ALA A 130 4.92 11.07 -2.94
N ASP A 131 4.16 12.13 -3.15
CA ASP A 131 2.69 12.08 -3.17
C ASP A 131 2.13 11.26 -4.34
N GLU A 132 2.79 11.30 -5.50
CA GLU A 132 2.39 10.51 -6.67
C GLU A 132 2.63 9.01 -6.44
N MET A 133 3.78 8.65 -5.89
CA MET A 133 4.04 7.24 -5.55
C MET A 133 3.15 6.77 -4.39
N MET A 134 2.92 7.59 -3.37
CA MET A 134 1.99 7.26 -2.28
C MET A 134 0.57 7.02 -2.80
N ALA A 135 0.09 7.86 -3.72
CA ALA A 135 -1.21 7.70 -4.35
C ALA A 135 -1.31 6.36 -5.11
N ARG A 136 -0.28 5.99 -5.88
CA ARG A 136 -0.21 4.70 -6.58
C ARG A 136 -0.18 3.53 -5.60
N TRP A 137 0.56 3.65 -4.50
CA TRP A 137 0.65 2.62 -3.47
C TRP A 137 -0.71 2.36 -2.82
N MET A 138 -1.40 3.42 -2.42
CA MET A 138 -2.75 3.35 -1.87
C MET A 138 -3.75 2.78 -2.88
N ALA A 139 -3.68 3.19 -4.15
CA ALA A 139 -4.55 2.65 -5.19
C ALA A 139 -4.34 1.13 -5.38
N ALA A 140 -3.08 0.68 -5.35
CA ALA A 140 -2.75 -0.74 -5.42
C ALA A 140 -3.30 -1.53 -4.22
N ILE A 141 -3.19 -0.99 -2.99
CA ILE A 141 -3.79 -1.60 -1.79
C ILE A 141 -5.31 -1.77 -1.94
N LEU A 142 -6.02 -0.75 -2.41
CA LEU A 142 -7.48 -0.86 -2.63
C LEU A 142 -7.83 -1.87 -3.71
N ALA A 143 -7.06 -1.90 -4.81
CA ALA A 143 -7.26 -2.86 -5.89
C ALA A 143 -7.01 -4.30 -5.42
N ALA A 144 -5.93 -4.52 -4.67
CA ALA A 144 -5.59 -5.81 -4.08
C ALA A 144 -6.64 -6.26 -3.06
N HIS A 145 -7.13 -5.37 -2.20
CA HIS A 145 -8.22 -5.65 -1.25
C HIS A 145 -9.48 -6.15 -1.97
N ARG A 146 -9.93 -5.42 -3.00
CA ARG A 146 -11.09 -5.80 -3.82
C ARG A 146 -10.87 -7.10 -4.58
N ALA A 147 -9.66 -7.32 -5.11
CA ALA A 147 -9.32 -8.57 -5.78
C ALA A 147 -9.33 -9.75 -4.79
N TYR A 148 -8.83 -9.53 -3.57
CA TYR A 148 -8.78 -10.56 -2.55
C TYR A 148 -10.19 -10.93 -2.06
N ALA A 149 -11.05 -9.94 -1.81
CA ALA A 149 -12.45 -10.18 -1.46
C ALA A 149 -13.17 -11.02 -2.53
N ARG A 150 -12.97 -10.69 -3.82
CA ARG A 150 -13.50 -11.47 -4.94
C ARG A 150 -12.96 -12.89 -4.96
N HIS A 151 -11.68 -13.09 -4.70
CA HIS A 151 -11.07 -14.42 -4.63
C HIS A 151 -11.70 -15.27 -3.51
N LEU A 152 -12.03 -14.65 -2.37
CA LEU A 152 -12.73 -15.29 -1.26
C LEU A 152 -14.24 -15.48 -1.49
N GLY A 153 -14.81 -14.97 -2.59
CA GLY A 153 -16.25 -14.94 -2.81
C GLY A 153 -17.01 -14.08 -1.79
N ARG A 154 -16.34 -13.10 -1.17
CA ARG A 154 -16.93 -12.18 -0.19
C ARG A 154 -17.42 -10.90 -0.87
N GLU A 155 -18.66 -10.53 -0.60
CA GLU A 155 -19.18 -9.21 -0.97
C GLU A 155 -18.64 -8.15 0.00
N LEU A 156 -18.16 -7.03 -0.55
CA LEU A 156 -17.76 -5.87 0.25
C LEU A 156 -18.98 -4.95 0.41
N PRO A 157 -19.15 -4.31 1.58
CA PRO A 157 -20.31 -3.46 1.85
C PRO A 157 -20.26 -2.09 1.15
N TYR A 158 -19.40 -1.92 0.14
CA TYR A 158 -19.09 -0.67 -0.56
C TYR A 158 -18.67 -0.87 -2.01
#